data_AF-A0A7C2CTT8-F1
#
_entry.id   AF-A0A7C2CTT8-F1
#
_cell.length_a   1.000
_cell.length_b   1.000
_cell.length_c   1.000
_cell.angle_alpha   90.00
_cell.angle_beta   90.00
_cell.angle_gamma   90.00
#
_symmetry.space_group_name_H-M   'P 1'
#
loop_
_entity.id
_entity.type
_entity.pdbx_description
1 polymer ?
#
loop_
_entity_poly.entity_id
_entity_poly.type
_entity_poly.pdbx_seq_one_letter_code
_entity_poly.pdbx_strand_id
1 'polypeptide(L)' 'MTLSPVFSRRIRIIFHSLGLSCLGGAIFLQALVFADILRRGYFMAVEQNPAILAFEIALTVFAIIYFIYIYQRLMRQVP' A
#
# COMPACT_ATOMS: atom_id res chain seq x y z
N MET A 1 -20.36 -17.35 11.97
CA MET A 1 -20.79 -15.97 12.30
C MET A 1 -21.06 -15.23 11.00
N THR A 2 -22.32 -15.01 10.65
CA THR A 2 -22.72 -14.21 9.48
C THR A 2 -22.64 -12.73 9.84
N LEU A 3 -21.68 -12.02 9.25
CA LEU A 3 -21.54 -10.57 9.45
C LEU A 3 -22.74 -9.85 8.83
N SER A 4 -23.27 -8.83 9.53
CA SER A 4 -24.37 -8.03 9.00
C SER A 4 -23.95 -7.33 7.70
N PRO A 5 -24.86 -7.17 6.71
CA PRO A 5 -24.53 -6.62 5.39
C PRO A 5 -23.91 -5.21 5.46
N VAL A 6 -24.32 -4.40 6.44
CA VAL A 6 -23.76 -3.05 6.68
C VAL A 6 -22.30 -3.12 7.14
N PHE A 7 -21.96 -4.05 8.02
CA PHE A 7 -20.59 -4.23 8.52
C PHE A 7 -19.64 -4.68 7.40
N SER A 8 -20.11 -5.60 6.53
CA SER A 8 -19.34 -6.05 5.36
C SER A 8 -19.01 -4.91 4.37
N ARG A 9 -19.94 -3.96 4.21
CA ARG A 9 -19.75 -2.79 3.34
C ARG A 9 -18.72 -1.82 3.94
N ARG A 10 -18.80 -1.54 5.24
CA ARG A 10 -17.85 -0.65 5.92
C ARG A 10 -16.42 -1.20 5.88
N ILE A 11 -16.24 -2.49 6.18
CA ILE A 11 -14.92 -3.14 6.08
C ILE A 11 -14.36 -3.04 4.67
N ARG A 12 -15.19 -3.29 3.65
CA ARG A 12 -14.75 -3.20 2.25
C ARG A 12 -14.27 -1.79 1.89
N ILE A 13 -14.97 -0.76 2.37
CA ILE A 13 -14.60 0.65 2.15
C ILE A 13 -13.27 0.93 2.82
N ILE A 14 -13.11 0.57 4.10
CA ILE A 14 -11.86 0.77 4.86
C ILE A 14 -10.69 0.06 4.17
N PHE A 15 -10.91 -1.19 3.74
CA PHE A 15 -9.91 -1.97 3.04
C PHE A 15 -9.47 -1.30 1.72
N HIS A 16 -10.42 -0.79 0.93
CA HIS A 16 -10.08 -0.09 -0.32
C HIS A 16 -9.44 1.28 -0.07
N SER A 17 -9.92 2.04 0.90
CA SER A 17 -9.34 3.36 1.20
C SER A 17 -7.90 3.21 1.70
N LEU A 18 -7.65 2.23 2.57
CA LEU A 18 -6.31 1.92 3.06
C LEU A 18 -5.41 1.36 1.95
N GLY A 19 -5.93 0.43 1.14
CA GLY A 19 -5.18 -0.13 0.02
C GLY A 19 -4.77 0.92 -1.01
N LEU A 20 -5.71 1.78 -1.41
CA LEU A 20 -5.45 2.86 -2.35
C LEU A 20 -4.50 3.93 -1.76
N SER A 21 -4.60 4.25 -0.47
CA SER A 21 -3.68 5.19 0.17
C SER A 21 -2.26 4.63 0.26
N CYS A 22 -2.09 3.34 0.58
CA CYS A 22 -0.79 2.67 0.54
C CYS A 22 -0.18 2.66 -0.86
N LEU A 23 -0.98 2.37 -1.91
CA LEU A 23 -0.49 2.43 -3.29
C LEU A 23 -0.06 3.84 -3.70
N GLY A 24 -0.86 4.86 -3.38
CA GLY A 24 -0.50 6.26 -3.62
C GLY A 24 0.76 6.67 -2.86
N GLY A 25 0.88 6.25 -1.59
CA GLY A 25 2.06 6.46 -0.77
C GLY A 25 3.31 5.81 -1.36
N ALA A 26 3.21 4.57 -1.86
CA ALA A 26 4.33 3.88 -2.51
C ALA A 26 4.81 4.61 -3.77
N ILE A 27 3.89 5.10 -4.61
CA ILE A 27 4.24 5.92 -5.79
C ILE A 27 4.95 7.21 -5.37
N PHE A 28 4.44 7.88 -4.34
CA PHE A 28 5.03 9.11 -3.82
C PHE A 28 6.44 8.88 -3.25
N LEU A 29 6.61 7.83 -2.45
CA LEU A 29 7.93 7.43 -1.93
C LEU A 29 8.90 7.11 -3.06
N GLN A 30 8.45 6.42 -4.10
CA GLN A 30 9.29 6.12 -5.26
C GLN A 30 9.74 7.41 -5.99
N ALA A 31 8.86 8.41 -6.11
CA ALA A 31 9.23 9.70 -6.67
C ALA A 31 10.28 10.43 -5.82
N LEU A 32 10.16 10.37 -4.48
CA LEU A 32 11.16 10.93 -3.57
C LEU A 32 12.50 10.21 -3.65
N VAL A 33 12.48 8.88 -3.76
CA VAL A 33 13.68 8.05 -3.97
C VAL A 33 14.40 8.50 -5.23
N PHE A 34 13.69 8.64 -6.35
CA PHE A 34 14.28 9.12 -7.59
C PHE A 34 14.82 10.55 -7.47
N ALA A 35 14.07 11.45 -6.81
CA ALA A 35 14.53 12.81 -6.58
C ALA A 35 15.81 12.87 -5.73
N ASP A 36 15.95 11.99 -4.74
CA ASP A 36 17.15 11.93 -3.90
C ASP A 36 18.33 11.32 -4.64
N ILE A 37 18.14 10.24 -5.40
CA ILE A 37 19.16 9.64 -6.27
C ILE A 37 19.69 10.67 -7.28
N LEU A 38 18.80 11.44 -7.91
CA LEU A 38 19.20 12.49 -8.86
C LEU A 38 20.04 13.59 -8.20
N ARG A 39 19.83 13.86 -6.90
CA ARG A 39 20.54 14.92 -6.17
C ARG A 39 21.84 14.45 -5.53
N ARG A 40 21.86 13.26 -4.94
CA ARG A 40 22.97 12.74 -4.11
C ARG A 40 23.74 11.60 -4.76
N GLY A 41 23.21 11.00 -5.81
CA GLY A 41 23.78 9.84 -6.51
C GLY A 41 23.44 8.48 -5.86
N TYR A 42 22.84 8.46 -4.68
CA TYR A 42 22.40 7.25 -3.97
C TYR A 42 21.24 7.60 -3.02
N PHE A 43 20.50 6.59 -2.57
CA PHE A 43 19.41 6.72 -1.61
C PHE A 43 19.70 5.88 -0.37
N MET A 44 19.60 6.49 0.81
CA MET A 44 19.72 5.82 2.11
C MET A 44 18.53 6.21 2.98
N ALA A 45 17.53 5.34 3.03
CA ALA A 45 16.45 5.41 4.02
C ALA A 45 16.62 4.26 5.01
N VAL A 46 17.04 4.61 6.23
CA VAL A 46 17.14 3.67 7.35
C VAL A 46 16.26 4.22 8.45
N GLU A 47 15.19 3.48 8.77
CA GLU A 47 14.35 3.76 9.92
C GLU A 47 14.99 3.12 11.17
N GLN A 48 15.30 3.95 12.17
CA GLN A 48 15.98 3.49 13.39
C GLN A 48 14.98 2.99 14.44
N ASN A 49 13.72 3.41 14.34
CA ASN A 49 12.70 2.98 15.28
C ASN A 49 12.12 1.62 14.85
N PRO A 50 12.32 0.54 15.63
CA PRO A 50 11.89 -0.80 15.23
C PRO A 50 10.36 -0.93 15.13
N ALA A 51 9.60 -0.14 15.88
CA ALA A 51 8.14 -0.15 15.80
C ALA A 51 7.63 0.46 14.49
N ILE A 52 8.26 1.56 14.04
CA ILE A 52 7.92 2.22 12.78
C ILE A 52 8.33 1.31 11.61
N LEU A 53 9.55 0.76 11.65
CA LEU A 53 10.03 -0.17 10.63
C LEU A 53 9.11 -1.39 10.48
N ALA A 54 8.67 -2.00 11.59
CA ALA A 54 7.73 -3.10 11.56
C ALA A 54 6.37 -2.70 10.93
N PHE A 55 5.90 -1.50 11.24
CA PHE A 55 4.67 -0.96 10.67
C PHE A 55 4.79 -0.70 9.16
N GLU A 56 5.92 -0.14 8.71
CA GLU A 56 6.21 0.06 7.29
C GLU A 56 6.28 -1.26 6.52
N ILE A 57 6.94 -2.28 7.08
CA ILE A 57 6.99 -3.62 6.49
C ILE A 57 5.58 -4.21 6.39
N ALA A 58 4.78 -4.10 7.46
CA ALA A 58 3.40 -4.59 7.47
C ALA A 58 2.54 -3.90 6.41
N LEU A 59 2.62 -2.57 6.30
CA LEU A 59 1.91 -1.81 5.27
C LEU A 59 2.39 -2.13 3.86
N THR A 60 3.70 -2.37 3.67
CA THR A 60 4.27 -2.77 2.38
C THR A 60 3.74 -4.13 1.94
N VAL A 61 3.75 -5.12 2.84
CA VAL A 61 3.17 -6.45 2.58
C VAL A 61 1.68 -6.34 2.26
N PHE A 62 0.94 -5.54 3.04
CA PHE A 62 -0.48 -5.27 2.79
C PHE A 62 -0.70 -4.64 1.41
N ALA A 63 0.10 -3.64 1.03
CA ALA A 63 0.01 -2.96 -0.26
C ALA A 63 0.27 -3.92 -1.43
N ILE A 64 1.25 -4.83 -1.30
CA ILE A 64 1.54 -5.86 -2.30
C ILE A 64 0.32 -6.79 -2.48
N ILE A 65 -0.23 -7.30 -1.38
CA ILE A 65 -1.41 -8.17 -1.42
C ILE A 65 -2.60 -7.44 -2.05
N TYR A 66 -2.84 -6.18 -1.63
CA TYR A 66 -3.90 -5.34 -2.17
C TYR A 66 -3.72 -5.06 -3.67
N PHE A 67 -2.49 -4.79 -4.10
CA PHE A 67 -2.15 -4.56 -5.51
C PHE A 67 -2.49 -5.79 -6.36
N ILE A 68 -2.07 -6.99 -5.92
CA ILE A 68 -2.40 -8.24 -6.60
C ILE A 68 -3.91 -8.43 -6.67
N TYR A 69 -4.63 -8.20 -5.56
CA TYR A 69 -6.08 -8.30 -5.50
C TYR A 69 -6.77 -7.37 -6.52
N ILE A 70 -6.41 -6.09 -6.55
CA ILE A 70 -7.04 -5.12 -7.44
C ILE A 70 -6.64 -5.35 -8.90
N TYR A 71 -5.40 -5.77 -9.17
CA TYR A 71 -4.95 -6.12 -10.51
C TYR A 71 -5.70 -7.34 -11.06
N GLN A 72 -5.82 -8.42 -10.28
CA GLN A 72 -6.61 -9.59 -10.68
C GLN A 72 -8.08 -9.23 -10.92
N ARG A 73 -8.65 -8.38 -10.06
CA ARG A 73 -10.02 -7.89 -10.23
C ARG A 73 -10.16 -7.10 -11.53
N LEU A 74 -9.20 -6.21 -11.83
CA LEU A 74 -9.18 -5.42 -13.05
C LEU A 74 -9.10 -6.32 -14.29
N MET A 75 -8.17 -7.28 -14.30
CA MET A 75 -8.02 -8.22 -15.41
C MET A 75 -9.27 -9.08 -15.66
N ARG A 76 -10.01 -9.45 -14.61
CA ARG A 76 -11.30 -10.16 -14.76
C ARG A 76 -12.42 -9.28 -15.32
N GLN A 77 -12.28 -7.96 -15.23
CA GLN A 77 -13.26 -7.01 -15.75
C GLN A 77 -12.93 -6.54 -17.18
N VAL A 78 -11.72 -6.82 -17.67
CA VAL A 78 -11.35 -6.61 -19.07
C VAL A 78 -11.88 -7.80 -19.89
N PRO A 79 -12.81 -7.57 -20.85
CA PRO A 79 -13.38 -8.62 -21.68
C PRO A 79 -12.40 -9.19 -22.71
#